data_AF-A0A522V5B6-F1
#
_entry.id   AF-A0A522V5B6-F1
#
_cell.length_a   1.000
_cell.length_b   1.000
_cell.length_c   1.000
_cell.angle_alpha   90.00
_cell.angle_beta   90.00
_cell.angle_gamma   90.00
#
_symmetry.space_group_name_H-M   'P 1'
#
loop_
_entity.id
_entity.type
_entity.pdbx_description
1 polymer ?
#
loop_
_entity_poly.entity_id
_entity_poly.type
_entity_poly.pdbx_seq_one_letter_code
_entity_poly.pdbx_strand_id
1 'polypeptide(L)'
;MTYVEALKDGFKTVHKNWQLVLIQFLSMLISFISFFIIVGTPIGIAFIIFGLDLTEILKMSDVFSAFRDSAELLKKYFAMAIVIILSLLAYLSFIVVLWTFTFGGIIGVITDNIFDEKQRFGLKIFINDGKRYFFPVFIFSAVIGIIFIVISFVLVILGGISSSIIEIAKGEEVTFALFLGVFFSLILVSAGLFLILATLAITVYGIATLAFKHTKSFETLKVTAKYLVSTPSAIWFYGLLMLGYALVSLIFMLIGSPITFIPFIGPLLAVPYHLLLYLVQGYFGLITIAAAFHYYHKTAFVAPVEKPELPEHVQEV
;
A
#
# COMPACT_ATOMS: atom_id res chain seq x y z
N MET A 1 -22.05 -15.89 5.88
CA MET A 1 -21.06 -15.51 6.92
C MET A 1 -21.34 -14.07 7.31
N THR A 2 -21.44 -13.77 8.60
CA THR A 2 -21.60 -12.38 9.07
C THR A 2 -20.26 -11.66 9.08
N TYR A 3 -20.25 -10.33 8.93
CA TYR A 3 -19.00 -9.54 8.99
C TYR A 3 -18.27 -9.70 10.33
N VAL A 4 -19.03 -9.85 11.42
CA VAL A 4 -18.51 -10.03 12.77
C VAL A 4 -17.77 -11.35 12.91
N GLU A 5 -18.29 -12.44 12.32
CA GLU A 5 -17.59 -13.72 12.28
C GLU A 5 -16.25 -13.61 11.54
N ALA A 6 -16.22 -12.90 10.40
CA ALA A 6 -15.01 -12.79 9.58
C ALA A 6 -13.91 -12.00 10.30
N LEU A 7 -14.32 -10.94 11.00
CA LEU A 7 -13.43 -10.16 11.84
C LEU A 7 -12.92 -11.01 13.02
N LYS A 8 -13.79 -11.74 13.71
CA LYS A 8 -13.41 -12.61 14.84
C LYS A 8 -12.43 -13.71 14.40
N ASP A 9 -12.68 -14.34 13.26
CA ASP A 9 -11.80 -15.36 12.67
C ASP A 9 -10.44 -14.73 12.28
N GLY A 10 -10.45 -13.50 11.76
CA GLY A 10 -9.25 -12.69 11.51
C GLY A 10 -8.42 -12.44 12.78
N PHE A 11 -9.05 -11.97 13.86
CA PHE A 11 -8.38 -11.78 15.16
C PHE A 11 -7.79 -13.09 15.70
N LYS A 12 -8.56 -14.19 15.66
CA LYS A 12 -8.10 -15.51 16.11
C LYS A 12 -6.86 -15.96 15.33
N THR A 13 -6.87 -15.76 14.01
CA THR A 13 -5.77 -16.13 13.10
C THR A 13 -4.49 -15.35 13.41
N VAL A 14 -4.59 -14.02 13.57
CA VAL A 14 -3.42 -13.16 13.83
C VAL A 14 -2.90 -13.37 15.25
N HIS A 15 -3.78 -13.49 16.25
CA HIS A 15 -3.35 -13.73 17.63
C HIS A 15 -2.60 -15.06 17.79
N LYS A 16 -3.08 -16.11 17.12
CA LYS A 16 -2.39 -17.40 17.07
C LYS A 16 -1.02 -17.32 16.40
N ASN A 17 -0.85 -16.42 15.43
CA ASN A 17 0.37 -16.26 14.63
C ASN A 17 1.00 -14.87 14.84
N TRP A 18 1.04 -14.40 16.09
CA TRP A 18 1.52 -13.05 16.44
C TRP A 18 2.97 -12.78 15.98
N GLN A 19 3.76 -13.86 15.74
CA GLN A 19 5.11 -13.77 15.19
C GLN A 19 5.14 -13.10 13.81
N LEU A 20 4.03 -13.12 13.05
CA LEU A 20 3.92 -12.38 11.79
C LEU A 20 4.09 -10.86 12.01
N VAL A 21 3.60 -10.32 13.13
CA VAL A 21 3.78 -8.92 13.51
C VAL A 21 5.26 -8.61 13.71
N LEU A 22 5.99 -9.51 14.39
CA LEU A 22 7.43 -9.36 14.60
C LEU A 22 8.20 -9.40 13.28
N ILE A 23 7.81 -10.27 12.34
CA ILE A 23 8.46 -10.32 11.03
C ILE A 23 8.21 -9.04 10.25
N GLN A 24 6.97 -8.54 10.24
CA GLN A 24 6.65 -7.27 9.58
C GLN A 24 7.45 -6.11 10.19
N PHE A 25 7.57 -6.08 11.51
CA PHE A 25 8.40 -5.12 12.22
C PHE A 25 9.88 -5.23 11.86
N LEU A 26 10.42 -6.45 11.81
CA LEU A 26 11.81 -6.69 11.42
C LEU A 26 12.08 -6.25 9.97
N SER A 27 11.16 -6.55 9.04
CA SER A 27 11.24 -6.08 7.65
C SER A 27 11.23 -4.55 7.57
N MET A 28 10.48 -3.87 8.43
CA MET A 28 10.52 -2.41 8.54
C MET A 28 11.86 -1.90 9.08
N LEU A 29 12.42 -2.52 10.13
CA LEU A 29 13.75 -2.14 10.65
C LEU A 29 14.84 -2.32 9.59
N ILE A 30 14.82 -3.44 8.87
CA ILE A 30 15.74 -3.70 7.76
C ILE A 30 15.58 -2.66 6.67
N SER A 31 14.34 -2.27 6.34
CA SER A 31 14.04 -1.21 5.38
C SER A 31 14.62 0.14 5.81
N PHE A 32 14.46 0.49 7.10
CA PHE A 32 14.99 1.73 7.65
C PHE A 32 16.52 1.75 7.64
N ILE A 33 17.17 0.69 8.13
CA ILE A 33 18.63 0.59 8.16
C ILE A 33 19.21 0.59 6.74
N SER A 34 18.59 -0.13 5.80
CA SER A 34 19.07 -0.19 4.42
C SER A 34 18.99 1.16 3.71
N PHE A 35 18.05 2.04 4.07
CA PHE A 35 18.01 3.41 3.55
C PHE A 35 19.28 4.18 3.88
N PHE A 36 19.71 4.18 5.16
CA PHE A 36 20.94 4.88 5.55
C PHE A 36 22.17 4.27 4.89
N ILE A 37 22.23 2.94 4.78
CA ILE A 37 23.38 2.27 4.18
C ILE A 37 23.45 2.56 2.67
N ILE A 38 22.35 2.32 1.94
CA ILE A 38 22.31 2.37 0.47
C ILE A 38 22.22 3.81 -0.04
N VAL A 39 21.38 4.65 0.55
CA VAL A 39 21.13 6.03 0.07
C VAL A 39 21.87 7.05 0.93
N GLY A 40 21.90 6.85 2.25
CA GLY A 40 22.58 7.76 3.17
C GLY A 40 24.09 7.83 2.95
N THR A 41 24.76 6.70 2.72
CA THR A 41 26.23 6.68 2.51
C THR A 41 26.65 7.48 1.27
N PRO A 42 26.06 7.27 0.07
CA PRO A 42 26.37 8.09 -1.10
C PRO A 42 26.09 9.58 -0.89
N ILE A 43 25.02 9.92 -0.18
CA ILE A 43 24.69 11.31 0.17
C ILE A 43 25.72 11.89 1.15
N GLY A 44 26.16 11.14 2.16
CA GLY A 44 27.20 11.59 3.10
C GLY A 44 28.54 11.84 2.40
N ILE A 45 28.96 10.91 1.54
CA ILE A 45 30.16 11.05 0.71
C ILE A 45 30.02 12.28 -0.21
N ALA A 46 28.83 12.49 -0.78
CA ALA A 46 28.51 13.63 -1.61
C ALA A 46 28.77 14.96 -0.90
N PHE A 47 28.26 15.10 0.32
CA PHE A 47 28.47 16.29 1.14
C PHE A 47 29.97 16.54 1.43
N ILE A 48 30.72 15.50 1.77
CA ILE A 48 32.16 15.61 2.08
C ILE A 48 32.96 16.03 0.83
N ILE A 49 32.72 15.39 -0.32
CA ILE A 49 33.48 15.65 -1.56
C ILE A 49 33.23 17.04 -2.13
N PHE A 50 32.04 17.58 -1.91
CA PHE A 50 31.68 18.91 -2.42
C PHE A 50 31.91 20.03 -1.41
N GLY A 51 32.20 19.71 -0.14
CA GLY A 51 32.32 20.71 0.91
C GLY A 51 31.05 21.56 1.03
N LEU A 52 29.90 21.04 0.59
CA LEU A 52 28.62 21.73 0.66
C LEU A 52 28.24 21.83 2.13
N ASP A 53 28.55 22.98 2.72
CA ASP A 53 28.00 23.33 4.01
C ASP A 53 26.50 23.53 3.82
N LEU A 54 25.67 22.80 4.59
CA LEU A 54 24.19 22.88 4.49
C LEU A 54 23.69 24.33 4.69
N THR A 55 24.51 25.17 5.31
CA THR A 55 24.33 26.60 5.53
C THR A 55 24.39 27.45 4.24
N GLU A 56 25.14 27.04 3.21
CA GLU A 56 25.24 27.77 1.93
C GLU A 56 24.10 27.42 0.95
N ILE A 57 23.61 26.17 0.95
CA ILE A 57 22.48 25.73 0.11
C ILE A 57 21.20 26.51 0.44
N LEU A 58 21.05 27.01 1.67
CA LEU A 58 19.94 27.87 2.09
C LEU A 58 19.98 29.26 1.44
N LYS A 59 21.11 29.69 0.87
CA LYS A 59 21.26 30.94 0.12
C LYS A 59 21.14 30.65 -1.39
N MET A 60 19.91 30.45 -1.86
CA MET A 60 19.60 30.13 -3.27
C MET A 60 20.13 31.15 -4.31
N SER A 61 20.58 32.34 -3.91
CA SER A 61 21.04 33.39 -4.84
C SER A 61 22.36 33.09 -5.56
N ASP A 62 23.22 32.23 -5.00
CA ASP A 62 24.58 31.98 -5.54
C ASP A 62 24.68 30.74 -6.43
N VAL A 63 23.65 29.90 -6.47
CA VAL A 63 23.64 28.68 -7.28
C VAL A 63 23.61 29.01 -8.78
N PHE A 64 22.92 30.09 -9.18
CA PHE A 64 22.78 30.47 -10.59
C PHE A 64 24.03 31.16 -11.17
N SER A 65 24.81 31.86 -10.34
CA SER A 65 26.05 32.53 -10.76
C SER A 65 27.22 31.55 -10.85
N ALA A 66 27.29 30.53 -9.98
CA ALA A 66 28.32 29.48 -10.01
C ALA A 66 28.23 28.56 -11.25
N PHE A 67 27.04 28.43 -11.84
CA PHE A 67 26.78 27.58 -13.02
C PHE A 67 27.31 28.18 -14.34
N ARG A 68 27.68 29.46 -14.37
CA ARG A 68 27.97 30.18 -15.62
C ARG A 68 29.41 29.97 -16.14
N ASP A 69 30.34 29.50 -15.29
CA ASP A 69 31.78 29.39 -15.63
C ASP A 69 32.40 28.00 -15.41
N SER A 70 31.62 26.94 -15.28
CA SER A 70 32.18 25.66 -14.79
C SER A 70 31.55 24.40 -15.40
N ALA A 71 31.86 24.13 -16.67
CA ALA A 71 31.55 22.84 -17.31
C ALA A 71 32.10 21.64 -16.49
N GLU A 72 33.18 21.84 -15.74
CA GLU A 72 33.76 20.85 -14.83
C GLU A 72 32.94 20.64 -13.56
N LEU A 73 32.37 21.70 -12.97
CA LEU A 73 31.44 21.56 -11.84
C LEU A 73 30.14 20.89 -12.30
N LEU A 74 29.58 21.29 -13.45
CA LEU A 74 28.40 20.67 -14.03
C LEU A 74 28.58 19.15 -14.21
N LYS A 75 29.72 18.72 -14.76
CA LYS A 75 30.05 17.29 -14.94
C LYS A 75 30.16 16.55 -13.61
N LYS A 76 30.77 17.16 -12.59
CA LYS A 76 30.92 16.58 -11.25
C LYS A 76 29.56 16.44 -10.55
N TYR A 77 28.71 17.46 -10.60
CA TYR A 77 27.36 17.43 -10.02
C TYR A 77 26.44 16.45 -10.73
N PHE A 78 26.51 16.36 -12.06
CA PHE A 78 25.72 15.41 -12.83
C PHE A 78 26.10 13.95 -12.54
N ALA A 79 27.39 13.63 -12.47
CA ALA A 79 27.86 12.29 -12.09
C ALA A 79 27.35 11.89 -10.69
N MET A 80 27.36 12.83 -9.74
CA MET A 80 26.84 12.57 -8.40
C MET A 80 25.33 12.41 -8.36
N ALA A 81 24.58 13.24 -9.09
CA ALA A 81 23.14 13.08 -9.23
C ALA A 81 22.80 11.68 -9.77
N ILE A 82 23.55 11.18 -10.76
CA ILE A 82 23.40 9.80 -11.26
C ILE A 82 23.65 8.78 -10.14
N VAL A 83 24.73 8.92 -9.36
CA VAL A 83 25.03 8.01 -8.24
C VAL A 83 23.91 8.00 -7.21
N ILE A 84 23.37 9.17 -6.85
CA ILE A 84 22.26 9.30 -5.90
C ILE A 84 21.00 8.63 -6.47
N ILE A 85 20.66 8.89 -7.73
CA ILE A 85 19.49 8.30 -8.40
C ILE A 85 19.64 6.77 -8.48
N LEU A 86 20.80 6.25 -8.87
CA LEU A 86 21.06 4.81 -8.92
C LEU A 86 20.97 4.16 -7.53
N SER A 87 21.48 4.84 -6.50
CA SER A 87 21.39 4.38 -5.12
C SER A 87 19.94 4.34 -4.63
N LEU A 88 19.15 5.36 -4.97
CA LEU A 88 17.72 5.40 -4.70
C LEU A 88 16.97 4.27 -5.41
N LEU A 89 17.26 4.02 -6.69
CA LEU A 89 16.66 2.92 -7.45
C LEU A 89 17.04 1.53 -6.88
N ALA A 90 18.29 1.37 -6.46
CA ALA A 90 18.76 0.14 -5.80
C ALA A 90 18.03 -0.09 -4.47
N TYR A 91 17.88 0.96 -3.66
CA TYR A 91 17.10 0.93 -2.43
C TYR A 91 15.64 0.57 -2.69
N LEU A 92 14.97 1.23 -3.64
CA LEU A 92 13.58 0.94 -3.99
C LEU A 92 13.40 -0.52 -4.43
N SER A 93 14.32 -1.04 -5.23
CA SER A 93 14.31 -2.43 -5.67
C SER A 93 14.48 -3.40 -4.49
N PHE A 94 15.41 -3.11 -3.58
CA PHE A 94 15.60 -3.90 -2.35
C PHE A 94 14.32 -3.92 -1.49
N ILE A 95 13.69 -2.77 -1.28
CA ILE A 95 12.45 -2.64 -0.51
C ILE A 95 11.31 -3.43 -1.16
N VAL A 96 11.13 -3.32 -2.48
CA VAL A 96 10.10 -4.07 -3.20
C VAL A 96 10.29 -5.58 -3.04
N VAL A 97 11.53 -6.08 -3.14
CA VAL A 97 11.84 -7.50 -2.92
C VAL A 97 11.53 -7.91 -1.47
N LEU A 98 12.01 -7.14 -0.49
CA LEU A 98 11.81 -7.45 0.93
C LEU A 98 10.33 -7.48 1.31
N TRP A 99 9.56 -6.50 0.87
CA TRP A 99 8.13 -6.39 1.18
C TRP A 99 7.32 -7.45 0.45
N THR A 100 7.59 -7.72 -0.82
CA THR A 100 6.90 -8.79 -1.56
C THR A 100 7.16 -10.15 -0.92
N PHE A 101 8.40 -10.44 -0.53
CA PHE A 101 8.75 -11.68 0.15
C PHE A 101 8.04 -11.82 1.50
N THR A 102 8.07 -10.76 2.31
CA THR A 102 7.40 -10.72 3.62
C THR A 102 5.90 -10.94 3.46
N PHE A 103 5.28 -10.26 2.49
CA PHE A 103 3.86 -10.37 2.21
C PHE A 103 3.49 -11.77 1.71
N GLY A 104 4.29 -12.36 0.82
CA GLY A 104 4.14 -13.75 0.36
C GLY A 104 4.13 -14.75 1.50
N GLY A 105 5.03 -14.60 2.47
CA GLY A 105 5.07 -15.45 3.67
C GLY A 105 3.85 -15.26 4.58
N ILE A 106 3.37 -14.02 4.76
CA ILE A 106 2.15 -13.71 5.51
C ILE A 106 0.94 -14.41 4.87
N ILE A 107 0.79 -14.29 3.54
CA ILE A 107 -0.31 -14.88 2.78
C ILE A 107 -0.34 -16.40 2.97
N GLY A 108 0.81 -17.07 2.84
CA GLY A 108 0.91 -18.51 3.01
C GLY A 108 0.49 -18.96 4.40
N VAL A 109 1.06 -18.35 5.45
CA VAL A 109 0.71 -18.68 6.84
C VAL A 109 -0.77 -18.44 7.14
N ILE A 110 -1.37 -17.35 6.64
CA ILE A 110 -2.81 -17.09 6.81
C ILE A 110 -3.65 -18.13 6.08
N THR A 111 -3.30 -18.43 4.82
CA THR A 111 -4.06 -19.37 3.97
C THR A 111 -4.03 -20.78 4.55
N ASP A 112 -2.85 -21.24 4.96
CA ASP A 112 -2.65 -22.53 5.59
C ASP A 112 -3.44 -22.64 6.91
N ASN A 113 -3.48 -21.58 7.72
CA ASN A 113 -4.25 -21.55 8.96
C ASN A 113 -5.77 -21.60 8.73
N ILE A 114 -6.24 -21.08 7.60
CA ILE A 114 -7.66 -21.16 7.19
C ILE A 114 -8.03 -22.59 6.81
N PHE A 115 -7.13 -23.35 6.18
CA PHE A 115 -7.36 -24.75 5.82
C PHE A 115 -7.15 -25.71 7.00
N ASP A 116 -6.11 -25.47 7.82
CA ASP A 116 -5.81 -26.26 9.02
C ASP A 116 -5.71 -25.35 10.26
N GLU A 117 -6.79 -25.33 11.03
CA GLU A 117 -6.88 -24.60 12.30
C GLU A 117 -5.86 -25.07 13.35
N LYS A 118 -5.13 -26.18 13.16
CA LYS A 118 -4.07 -26.63 14.08
C LYS A 118 -2.69 -26.10 13.69
N GLN A 119 -2.47 -25.74 12.43
CA GLN A 119 -1.17 -25.28 11.95
C GLN A 119 -0.78 -23.94 12.59
N ARG A 120 0.38 -23.91 13.24
CA ARG A 120 0.95 -22.71 13.89
C ARG A 120 2.08 -22.15 13.05
N PHE A 121 2.41 -20.88 13.27
CA PHE A 121 3.55 -20.23 12.66
C PHE A 121 4.85 -21.06 12.84
N GLY A 122 5.57 -21.26 11.74
CA GLY A 122 6.91 -21.84 11.72
C GLY A 122 7.78 -21.09 10.71
N LEU A 123 8.98 -20.67 11.12
CA LEU A 123 9.85 -19.84 10.27
C LEU A 123 10.21 -20.53 8.93
N LYS A 124 10.42 -21.84 8.94
CA LYS A 124 10.70 -22.62 7.73
C LYS A 124 9.52 -22.61 6.76
N ILE A 125 8.29 -22.72 7.29
CA ILE A 125 7.05 -22.66 6.51
C ILE A 125 6.93 -21.25 5.91
N PHE A 126 7.09 -20.21 6.73
CA PHE A 126 7.04 -18.82 6.28
C PHE A 126 8.02 -18.51 5.15
N ILE A 127 9.28 -18.99 5.25
CA ILE A 127 10.29 -18.77 4.20
C ILE A 127 9.90 -19.51 2.91
N ASN A 128 9.40 -20.74 3.03
CA ASN A 128 8.97 -21.52 1.86
C ASN A 128 7.77 -20.86 1.17
N ASP A 129 6.79 -20.38 1.94
CA ASP A 129 5.64 -19.64 1.44
C ASP A 129 6.04 -18.31 0.82
N GLY A 130 6.96 -17.59 1.47
CA GLY A 130 7.55 -16.37 0.93
C GLY A 130 8.14 -16.59 -0.46
N LYS A 131 8.91 -17.66 -0.66
CA LYS A 131 9.46 -18.03 -1.99
C LYS A 131 8.36 -18.43 -2.98
N ARG A 132 7.40 -19.25 -2.53
CA ARG A 132 6.31 -19.76 -3.37
C ARG A 132 5.42 -18.64 -3.91
N TYR A 133 5.05 -17.69 -3.05
CA TYR A 133 4.14 -16.59 -3.38
C TYR A 133 4.85 -15.34 -3.89
N PHE A 134 6.19 -15.27 -3.82
CA PHE A 134 6.97 -14.10 -4.25
C PHE A 134 6.59 -13.61 -5.65
N PHE A 135 6.81 -14.43 -6.68
CA PHE A 135 6.55 -14.03 -8.07
C PHE A 135 5.06 -13.82 -8.36
N PRO A 136 4.15 -14.73 -7.95
CA PRO A 136 2.73 -14.52 -8.18
C PRO A 136 2.19 -13.22 -7.58
N VAL A 137 2.57 -12.89 -6.34
CA VAL A 137 2.18 -11.65 -5.66
C VAL A 137 2.82 -10.45 -6.35
N PHE A 138 4.13 -10.50 -6.64
CA PHE A 138 4.84 -9.43 -7.32
C PHE A 138 4.19 -9.04 -8.64
N ILE A 139 3.96 -10.04 -9.52
CA ILE A 139 3.39 -9.81 -10.85
C ILE A 139 1.96 -9.28 -10.71
N PHE A 140 1.15 -9.86 -9.83
CA PHE A 140 -0.22 -9.41 -9.62
C PHE A 140 -0.27 -7.96 -9.10
N SER A 141 0.50 -7.64 -8.07
CA SER A 141 0.58 -6.28 -7.52
C SER A 141 1.13 -5.27 -8.54
N ALA A 142 2.12 -5.65 -9.36
CA ALA A 142 2.64 -4.79 -10.42
C ALA A 142 1.57 -4.48 -11.48
N VAL A 143 0.79 -5.47 -11.91
CA VAL A 143 -0.32 -5.27 -12.87
C VAL A 143 -1.37 -4.34 -12.30
N ILE A 144 -1.81 -4.56 -11.05
CA ILE A 144 -2.77 -3.66 -10.39
C ILE A 144 -2.20 -2.25 -10.23
N GLY A 145 -0.92 -2.13 -9.87
CA GLY A 145 -0.23 -0.85 -9.76
C GLY A 145 -0.22 -0.05 -11.06
N ILE A 146 0.07 -0.71 -12.19
CA ILE A 146 0.01 -0.06 -13.51
C ILE A 146 -1.41 0.42 -13.82
N ILE A 147 -2.43 -0.42 -13.58
CA ILE A 147 -3.83 -0.05 -13.78
C ILE A 147 -4.20 1.17 -12.92
N PHE A 148 -3.81 1.17 -11.65
CA PHE A 148 -4.05 2.27 -10.73
C PHE A 148 -3.39 3.58 -11.18
N ILE A 149 -2.14 3.51 -11.66
CA ILE A 149 -1.42 4.69 -12.20
C ILE A 149 -2.17 5.26 -13.40
N VAL A 150 -2.59 4.42 -14.36
CA VAL A 150 -3.32 4.87 -15.55
C VAL A 150 -4.63 5.55 -15.17
N ILE A 151 -5.42 4.98 -14.27
CA ILE A 151 -6.70 5.56 -13.86
C ILE A 151 -6.48 6.86 -13.04
N SER A 152 -5.50 6.86 -12.14
CA SER A 152 -5.15 8.05 -11.35
C SER A 152 -4.69 9.20 -12.23
N PHE A 153 -3.93 8.91 -13.30
CA PHE A 153 -3.52 9.90 -14.29
C PHE A 153 -4.73 10.57 -14.97
N VAL A 154 -5.76 9.78 -15.32
CA VAL A 154 -7.02 10.33 -15.86
C VAL A 154 -7.70 11.25 -14.84
N LEU A 155 -7.76 10.87 -13.56
CA LEU A 155 -8.33 11.73 -12.50
C LEU A 155 -7.56 13.06 -12.36
N VAL A 156 -6.23 13.04 -12.47
CA VAL A 156 -5.41 14.25 -12.44
C VAL A 156 -5.70 15.16 -13.63
N ILE A 157 -5.85 14.61 -14.84
CA ILE A 157 -6.24 15.39 -16.03
C ILE A 157 -7.62 16.03 -15.82
N LEU A 158 -8.59 15.27 -15.29
CA LEU A 158 -9.92 15.80 -14.98
C LEU A 158 -9.84 16.95 -13.95
N GLY A 159 -8.97 16.84 -12.95
CA GLY A 159 -8.69 17.94 -12.02
C GLY A 159 -8.15 19.19 -12.69
N GLY A 160 -7.25 19.03 -13.67
CA GLY A 160 -6.74 20.13 -14.49
C GLY A 160 -7.85 20.82 -15.30
N ILE A 161 -8.70 20.03 -15.97
CA ILE A 161 -9.85 20.54 -16.73
C ILE A 161 -10.83 21.28 -15.82
N SER A 162 -11.17 20.71 -14.66
CA SER A 162 -12.03 21.36 -13.67
C SER A 162 -11.44 22.70 -13.21
N SER A 163 -10.13 22.77 -12.96
CA SER A 163 -9.46 24.02 -12.61
C SER A 163 -9.60 25.09 -13.70
N SER A 164 -9.40 24.73 -14.97
CA SER A 164 -9.57 25.65 -16.09
C SER A 164 -11.01 26.15 -16.22
N ILE A 165 -12.02 25.28 -16.04
CA ILE A 165 -13.44 25.68 -16.07
C ILE A 165 -13.75 26.67 -14.92
N ILE A 166 -13.23 26.40 -13.72
CA ILE A 166 -13.41 27.29 -12.57
C ILE A 166 -12.78 28.66 -12.83
N GLU A 167 -11.60 28.69 -13.44
CA GLU A 167 -10.91 29.94 -13.79
C GLU A 167 -11.70 30.77 -14.80
N ILE A 168 -12.28 30.14 -15.83
CA ILE A 168 -13.18 30.82 -16.77
C ILE A 168 -14.42 31.36 -16.04
N ALA A 169 -15.03 30.56 -15.16
CA ALA A 169 -16.20 30.97 -14.38
C ALA A 169 -15.92 32.15 -13.43
N LYS A 170 -14.70 32.27 -12.90
CA LYS A 170 -14.29 33.42 -12.07
C LYS A 170 -14.32 34.74 -12.84
N GLY A 171 -14.13 34.69 -14.16
CA GLY A 171 -14.23 35.87 -15.03
C GLY A 171 -15.65 36.43 -15.13
N GLU A 172 -16.66 35.59 -14.90
CA GLU A 172 -18.08 35.96 -14.98
C GLU A 172 -18.65 36.28 -13.60
N GLU A 173 -18.62 35.33 -12.66
CA GLU A 173 -19.15 35.51 -11.31
C GLU A 173 -18.40 34.67 -10.26
N VAL A 174 -17.91 35.33 -9.21
CA VAL A 174 -17.14 34.69 -8.13
C VAL A 174 -17.95 33.62 -7.39
N THR A 175 -19.23 33.86 -7.12
CA THR A 175 -20.11 32.91 -6.41
C THR A 175 -20.27 31.61 -7.19
N PHE A 176 -20.50 31.71 -8.50
CA PHE A 176 -20.64 30.56 -9.37
C PHE A 176 -19.34 29.75 -9.46
N ALA A 177 -18.19 30.43 -9.56
CA ALA A 177 -16.90 29.76 -9.55
C ALA A 177 -16.60 29.02 -8.24
N LEU A 178 -16.98 29.59 -7.08
CA LEU A 178 -16.85 28.91 -5.79
C LEU A 178 -17.73 27.66 -5.72
N PHE A 179 -18.98 27.74 -6.18
CA PHE A 179 -19.87 26.58 -6.26
C PHE A 179 -19.26 25.45 -7.12
N LEU A 180 -18.81 25.78 -8.33
CA LEU A 180 -18.15 24.81 -9.21
C LEU A 180 -16.88 24.24 -8.58
N GLY A 181 -16.10 25.06 -7.89
CA GLY A 181 -14.90 24.65 -7.18
C GLY A 181 -15.19 23.57 -6.13
N VAL A 182 -16.16 23.83 -5.26
CA VAL A 182 -16.57 22.86 -4.23
C VAL A 182 -17.16 21.60 -4.85
N PHE A 183 -18.02 21.75 -5.87
CA PHE A 183 -18.67 20.63 -6.56
C PHE A 183 -17.66 19.69 -7.23
N PHE A 184 -16.76 20.23 -8.07
CA PHE A 184 -15.73 19.42 -8.72
C PHE A 184 -14.74 18.83 -7.73
N SER A 185 -14.34 19.58 -6.70
CA SER A 185 -13.47 19.05 -5.63
C SER A 185 -14.11 17.86 -4.93
N LEU A 186 -15.40 17.93 -4.58
CA LEU A 186 -16.10 16.85 -3.91
C LEU A 186 -16.20 15.60 -4.79
N ILE A 187 -16.49 15.77 -6.08
CA ILE A 187 -16.51 14.67 -7.06
C ILE A 187 -15.14 14.01 -7.18
N LEU A 188 -14.08 14.80 -7.38
CA LEU A 188 -12.72 14.28 -7.57
C LEU A 188 -12.20 13.58 -6.32
N VAL A 189 -12.44 14.14 -5.13
CA VAL A 189 -12.09 13.49 -3.86
C VAL A 189 -12.86 12.19 -3.67
N SER A 190 -14.18 12.19 -3.94
CA SER A 190 -15.01 10.98 -3.81
C SER A 190 -14.58 9.89 -4.78
N ALA A 191 -14.32 10.26 -6.04
CA ALA A 191 -13.83 9.35 -7.06
C ALA A 191 -12.44 8.79 -6.71
N GLY A 192 -11.54 9.63 -6.20
CA GLY A 192 -10.21 9.23 -5.74
C GLY A 192 -10.27 8.25 -4.56
N LEU A 193 -11.09 8.54 -3.55
CA LEU A 193 -11.30 7.63 -2.41
C LEU A 193 -11.90 6.29 -2.85
N PHE A 194 -12.90 6.31 -3.73
CA PHE A 194 -13.48 5.09 -4.30
C PHE A 194 -12.43 4.29 -5.09
N LEU A 195 -11.62 4.96 -5.91
CA LEU A 195 -10.54 4.32 -6.67
C LEU A 195 -9.55 3.63 -5.75
N ILE A 196 -9.05 4.32 -4.72
CA ILE A 196 -8.13 3.75 -3.73
C ILE A 196 -8.75 2.52 -3.06
N LEU A 197 -10.00 2.65 -2.59
CA LEU A 197 -10.68 1.54 -1.91
C LEU A 197 -10.89 0.34 -2.83
N ALA A 198 -11.36 0.56 -4.07
CA ALA A 198 -11.59 -0.49 -5.05
C ALA A 198 -10.28 -1.19 -5.44
N THR A 199 -9.21 -0.43 -5.70
CA THR A 199 -7.89 -0.99 -6.03
C THR A 199 -7.33 -1.82 -4.87
N LEU A 200 -7.43 -1.33 -3.62
CA LEU A 200 -6.98 -2.08 -2.45
C LEU A 200 -7.83 -3.35 -2.25
N ALA A 201 -9.15 -3.28 -2.41
CA ALA A 201 -10.03 -4.45 -2.34
C ALA A 201 -9.69 -5.48 -3.42
N ILE A 202 -9.53 -5.07 -4.68
CA ILE A 202 -9.09 -5.95 -5.79
C ILE A 202 -7.74 -6.58 -5.45
N THR A 203 -6.82 -5.82 -4.86
CA THR A 203 -5.52 -6.33 -4.47
C THR A 203 -5.64 -7.42 -3.41
N VAL A 204 -6.31 -7.15 -2.30
CA VAL A 204 -6.42 -8.11 -1.18
C VAL A 204 -7.21 -9.36 -1.57
N TYR A 205 -8.38 -9.20 -2.20
CA TYR A 205 -9.19 -10.33 -2.64
C TYR A 205 -8.57 -11.08 -3.82
N GLY A 206 -7.81 -10.40 -4.67
CA GLY A 206 -7.08 -11.03 -5.76
C GLY A 206 -5.93 -11.88 -5.25
N ILE A 207 -5.22 -11.40 -4.23
CA ILE A 207 -4.19 -12.19 -3.57
C ILE A 207 -4.81 -13.38 -2.82
N ALA A 208 -5.98 -13.23 -2.18
CA ALA A 208 -6.73 -14.36 -1.62
C ALA A 208 -7.09 -15.39 -2.70
N THR A 209 -7.62 -14.94 -3.84
CA THR A 209 -7.94 -15.79 -4.99
C THR A 209 -6.70 -16.55 -5.48
N LEU A 210 -5.57 -15.86 -5.58
CA LEU A 210 -4.29 -16.44 -5.99
C LEU A 210 -3.81 -17.50 -4.99
N ALA A 211 -3.97 -17.22 -3.69
CA ALA A 211 -3.57 -18.12 -2.63
C ALA A 211 -4.41 -19.40 -2.59
N PHE A 212 -5.73 -19.28 -2.76
CA PHE A 212 -6.67 -20.41 -2.68
C PHE A 212 -6.80 -21.21 -3.98
N LYS A 213 -6.75 -20.57 -5.16
CA LYS A 213 -7.01 -21.23 -6.45
C LYS A 213 -5.76 -21.48 -7.31
N HIS A 214 -4.60 -20.96 -6.91
CA HIS A 214 -3.34 -21.10 -7.65
C HIS A 214 -3.42 -20.70 -9.15
N THR A 215 -4.25 -19.71 -9.47
CA THR A 215 -4.46 -19.21 -10.84
C THR A 215 -3.37 -18.25 -11.29
N LYS A 216 -3.21 -18.06 -12.61
CA LYS A 216 -2.29 -17.07 -13.20
C LYS A 216 -2.78 -15.64 -12.92
N SER A 217 -1.85 -14.67 -12.78
CA SER A 217 -2.17 -13.29 -12.35
C SER A 217 -3.28 -12.58 -13.14
N PHE A 218 -3.33 -12.73 -14.47
CA PHE A 218 -4.40 -12.12 -15.29
C PHE A 218 -5.77 -12.78 -15.10
N GLU A 219 -5.78 -14.11 -14.94
CA GLU A 219 -7.00 -14.85 -14.66
C GLU A 219 -7.53 -14.50 -13.27
N THR A 220 -6.64 -14.41 -12.29
CA THR A 220 -6.93 -13.92 -10.93
C THR A 220 -7.61 -12.56 -10.97
N LEU A 221 -7.13 -11.62 -11.78
CA LEU A 221 -7.75 -10.30 -11.92
C LEU A 221 -9.19 -10.40 -12.41
N LYS A 222 -9.42 -11.16 -13.49
CA LYS A 222 -10.77 -11.33 -14.07
C LYS A 222 -11.74 -12.00 -13.08
N VAL A 223 -11.28 -13.05 -12.40
CA VAL A 223 -12.08 -13.77 -11.39
C VAL A 223 -12.41 -12.85 -10.21
N THR A 224 -11.43 -12.07 -9.75
CA THR A 224 -11.61 -11.15 -8.61
C THR A 224 -12.52 -9.99 -8.96
N ALA A 225 -12.35 -9.39 -10.13
CA ALA A 225 -13.22 -8.31 -10.60
C ALA A 225 -14.67 -8.82 -10.74
N LYS A 226 -14.85 -10.02 -11.33
CA LYS A 226 -16.18 -10.65 -11.40
C LYS A 226 -16.78 -10.86 -10.02
N TYR A 227 -16.00 -11.40 -9.07
CA TYR A 227 -16.43 -11.62 -7.69
C TYR A 227 -16.86 -10.32 -7.01
N LEU A 228 -16.06 -9.25 -7.09
CA LEU A 228 -16.37 -7.98 -6.44
C LEU A 228 -17.59 -7.28 -7.04
N VAL A 229 -17.81 -7.42 -8.35
CA VAL A 229 -19.03 -6.91 -9.01
C VAL A 229 -20.25 -7.76 -8.63
N SER A 230 -20.13 -9.08 -8.56
CA SER A 230 -21.23 -9.98 -8.17
C SER A 230 -21.53 -9.94 -6.67
N THR A 231 -20.60 -9.46 -5.86
CA THR A 231 -20.71 -9.47 -4.39
C THR A 231 -20.31 -8.11 -3.82
N PRO A 232 -21.15 -7.05 -3.98
CA PRO A 232 -20.86 -5.70 -3.47
C PRO A 232 -20.61 -5.66 -1.95
N SER A 233 -21.18 -6.61 -1.21
CA SER A 233 -20.95 -6.78 0.23
C SER A 233 -19.47 -7.01 0.56
N ALA A 234 -18.67 -7.61 -0.34
CA ALA A 234 -17.24 -7.79 -0.15
C ALA A 234 -16.46 -6.46 -0.18
N ILE A 235 -16.84 -5.54 -1.08
CA ILE A 235 -16.27 -4.19 -1.15
C ILE A 235 -16.63 -3.42 0.12
N TRP A 236 -17.90 -3.47 0.53
CA TRP A 236 -18.36 -2.80 1.74
C TRP A 236 -17.66 -3.34 3.00
N PHE A 237 -17.54 -4.67 3.13
CA PHE A 237 -16.82 -5.28 4.23
C PHE A 237 -15.36 -4.83 4.27
N TYR A 238 -14.67 -4.79 3.13
CA TYR A 238 -13.30 -4.29 3.06
C TYR A 238 -13.22 -2.79 3.42
N GLY A 239 -14.19 -1.98 2.99
CA GLY A 239 -14.33 -0.59 3.40
C GLY A 239 -14.49 -0.42 4.92
N LEU A 240 -15.29 -1.26 5.56
CA LEU A 240 -15.46 -1.29 7.01
C LEU A 240 -14.13 -1.64 7.72
N LEU A 241 -13.39 -2.63 7.21
CA LEU A 241 -12.07 -2.99 7.75
C LEU A 241 -11.07 -1.84 7.62
N MET A 242 -11.02 -1.18 6.45
CA MET A 242 -10.16 -0.03 6.21
C MET A 242 -10.52 1.18 7.09
N LEU A 243 -11.81 1.43 7.30
CA LEU A 243 -12.28 2.46 8.22
C LEU A 243 -11.86 2.14 9.65
N GLY A 244 -12.02 0.90 10.10
CA GLY A 244 -11.55 0.46 11.41
C GLY A 244 -10.04 0.64 11.58
N TYR A 245 -9.26 0.24 10.58
CA TYR A 245 -7.81 0.45 10.55
C TYR A 245 -7.43 1.93 10.63
N ALA A 246 -8.12 2.79 9.87
CA ALA A 246 -7.88 4.23 9.86
C ALA A 246 -8.26 4.89 11.19
N LEU A 247 -9.40 4.51 11.80
CA LEU A 247 -9.83 5.03 13.11
C LEU A 247 -8.85 4.65 14.22
N VAL A 248 -8.39 3.40 14.25
CA VAL A 248 -7.37 2.98 15.22
C VAL A 248 -6.08 3.79 14.98
N SER A 249 -5.62 3.90 13.73
CA SER A 249 -4.43 4.67 13.40
C SER A 249 -4.56 6.14 13.82
N LEU A 250 -5.74 6.74 13.64
CA LEU A 250 -6.04 8.11 14.05
C LEU A 250 -6.01 8.27 15.58
N ILE A 251 -6.62 7.35 16.32
CA ILE A 251 -6.61 7.37 17.80
C ILE A 251 -5.19 7.35 18.32
N PHE A 252 -4.35 6.43 17.84
CA PHE A 252 -2.95 6.40 18.23
C PHE A 252 -2.22 7.66 17.75
N MET A 253 -2.44 8.15 16.54
CA MET A 253 -1.82 9.41 16.10
C MET A 253 -2.14 10.60 17.05
N LEU A 254 -3.39 10.70 17.50
CA LEU A 254 -3.83 11.73 18.45
C LEU A 254 -3.19 11.57 19.84
N ILE A 255 -3.06 10.34 20.34
CA ILE A 255 -2.37 10.05 21.61
C ILE A 255 -0.88 10.45 21.53
N GLY A 256 -0.25 10.30 20.36
CA GLY A 256 1.16 10.63 20.14
C GLY A 256 1.44 12.12 19.97
N SER A 257 0.47 12.88 19.49
CA SER A 257 0.65 14.29 19.14
C SER A 257 1.16 15.19 20.29
N PRO A 258 0.74 15.02 21.57
CA PRO A 258 1.30 15.82 22.67
C PRO A 258 2.81 15.64 22.85
N ILE A 259 3.36 14.47 22.53
CA ILE A 259 4.78 14.15 22.72
C ILE A 259 5.65 15.01 21.79
N THR A 260 5.18 15.32 20.58
CA THR A 260 5.95 16.09 19.59
C THR A 260 6.06 17.57 19.94
N PHE A 261 5.21 18.09 20.83
CA PHE A 261 5.23 19.49 21.26
C PHE A 261 6.25 19.77 22.38
N ILE A 262 6.87 18.74 22.97
CA ILE A 262 7.87 18.91 24.04
C ILE A 262 9.23 19.24 23.40
N PRO A 263 9.82 20.43 23.62
CA PRO A 263 11.12 20.77 23.06
C PRO A 263 12.22 19.82 23.56
N PHE A 264 13.14 19.43 22.68
CA PHE A 264 14.30 18.55 22.91
C PHE A 264 14.00 17.10 23.33
N ILE A 265 13.10 16.88 24.28
CA ILE A 265 12.71 15.54 24.78
C ILE A 265 11.69 14.88 23.83
N GLY A 266 10.80 15.67 23.22
CA GLY A 266 9.75 15.18 22.33
C GLY A 266 10.29 14.33 21.17
N PRO A 267 11.27 14.79 20.39
CA PRO A 267 11.89 13.99 19.33
C PRO A 267 12.49 12.67 19.81
N LEU A 268 13.12 12.66 21.00
CA LEU A 268 13.70 11.45 21.57
C LEU A 268 12.63 10.42 21.96
N LEU A 269 11.52 10.88 22.53
CA LEU A 269 10.35 10.04 22.87
C LEU A 269 9.50 9.67 21.66
N ALA A 270 9.53 10.46 20.59
CA ALA A 270 8.79 10.19 19.36
C ALA A 270 9.30 8.93 18.65
N VAL A 271 10.61 8.64 18.70
CA VAL A 271 11.18 7.44 18.07
C VAL A 271 10.58 6.13 18.61
N PRO A 272 10.65 5.82 19.92
CA PRO A 272 10.02 4.60 20.46
C PRO A 272 8.50 4.61 20.28
N TYR A 273 7.87 5.79 20.32
CA TYR A 273 6.45 5.93 20.04
C TYR A 273 6.08 5.51 18.61
N HIS A 274 6.82 5.97 17.60
CA HIS A 274 6.60 5.61 16.21
C HIS A 274 6.84 4.11 15.95
N LEU A 275 7.81 3.50 16.62
CA LEU A 275 8.02 2.05 16.55
C LEU A 275 6.82 1.28 17.12
N LEU A 276 6.27 1.72 18.25
CA LEU A 276 5.06 1.13 18.84
C LEU A 276 3.84 1.33 17.95
N LEU A 277 3.65 2.54 17.41
CA LEU A 277 2.58 2.85 16.46
C LEU A 277 2.64 1.91 15.26
N TYR A 278 3.84 1.65 14.73
CA TYR A 278 4.02 0.74 13.62
C TYR A 278 3.67 -0.72 13.97
N LEU A 279 4.04 -1.19 15.17
CA LEU A 279 3.64 -2.53 15.63
C LEU A 279 2.12 -2.67 15.71
N VAL A 280 1.44 -1.66 16.24
CA VAL A 280 -0.03 -1.63 16.32
C VAL A 280 -0.63 -1.62 14.91
N GLN A 281 -0.15 -0.75 14.02
CA GLN A 281 -0.60 -0.71 12.63
C GLN A 281 -0.35 -2.02 11.89
N GLY A 282 0.82 -2.65 12.06
CA GLY A 282 1.12 -3.96 11.50
C GLY A 282 0.14 -5.03 11.98
N TYR A 283 -0.15 -5.06 13.29
CA TYR A 283 -1.13 -5.99 13.86
C TYR A 283 -2.54 -5.81 13.26
N PHE A 284 -3.06 -4.58 13.22
CA PHE A 284 -4.38 -4.32 12.63
C PHE A 284 -4.40 -4.53 11.12
N GLY A 285 -3.30 -4.25 10.41
CA GLY A 285 -3.16 -4.56 8.98
C GLY A 285 -3.25 -6.06 8.71
N LEU A 286 -2.59 -6.89 9.54
CA LEU A 286 -2.70 -8.35 9.45
C LEU A 286 -4.13 -8.83 9.74
N ILE A 287 -4.84 -8.22 10.69
CA ILE A 287 -6.25 -8.56 10.98
C ILE A 287 -7.11 -8.25 9.78
N THR A 288 -6.93 -7.08 9.15
CA THR A 288 -7.66 -6.71 7.93
C THR A 288 -7.46 -7.73 6.82
N ILE A 289 -6.23 -8.16 6.58
CA ILE A 289 -5.92 -9.17 5.55
C ILE A 289 -6.55 -10.52 5.92
N ALA A 290 -6.35 -10.99 7.15
CA ALA A 290 -6.88 -12.28 7.60
C ALA A 290 -8.41 -12.32 7.56
N ALA A 291 -9.08 -11.25 8.00
CA ALA A 291 -10.54 -11.14 7.97
C ALA A 291 -11.07 -11.14 6.52
N ALA A 292 -10.42 -10.42 5.60
CA ALA A 292 -10.77 -10.43 4.19
C ALA A 292 -10.59 -11.82 3.56
N PHE A 293 -9.52 -12.54 3.91
CA PHE A 293 -9.28 -13.90 3.44
C PHE A 293 -10.33 -14.89 3.94
N HIS A 294 -10.70 -14.84 5.22
CA HIS A 294 -11.78 -15.65 5.79
C HIS A 294 -13.11 -15.35 5.10
N TYR A 295 -13.43 -14.08 4.88
CA TYR A 295 -14.65 -13.67 4.19
C TYR A 295 -14.68 -14.19 2.75
N TYR A 296 -13.59 -14.06 2.00
CA TYR A 296 -13.46 -14.59 0.64
C TYR A 296 -13.60 -16.11 0.61
N HIS A 297 -12.92 -16.82 1.50
CA HIS A 297 -12.98 -18.28 1.57
C HIS A 297 -14.42 -18.77 1.72
N LYS A 298 -15.20 -18.21 2.66
CA LYS A 298 -16.58 -18.66 2.90
C LYS A 298 -17.58 -18.20 1.82
N THR A 299 -17.33 -17.09 1.12
CA THR A 299 -18.28 -16.54 0.14
C THR A 299 -17.98 -16.88 -1.31
N ALA A 300 -16.73 -17.15 -1.67
CA ALA A 300 -16.30 -17.35 -3.06
C ALA A 300 -15.65 -18.72 -3.32
N PHE A 301 -15.08 -19.34 -2.30
CA PHE A 301 -14.36 -20.61 -2.44
C PHE A 301 -15.22 -21.81 -2.01
N VAL A 302 -15.94 -21.71 -0.89
CA VAL A 302 -16.81 -22.77 -0.37
C VAL A 302 -18.23 -22.70 -0.93
N ALA A 303 -18.67 -21.53 -1.42
CA ALA A 303 -20.02 -21.39 -1.95
C ALA A 303 -20.25 -22.36 -3.12
N PRO A 304 -21.36 -23.13 -3.13
CA PRO A 304 -21.65 -24.03 -4.24
C PRO A 304 -21.75 -23.19 -5.51
N VAL A 305 -20.96 -23.55 -6.51
CA VAL A 305 -21.11 -23.04 -7.87
C VAL A 305 -22.55 -23.35 -8.25
N GLU A 306 -23.39 -22.33 -8.32
CA GLU A 306 -24.72 -22.41 -8.90
C GLU A 306 -24.52 -22.98 -10.31
N LYS A 307 -24.80 -24.28 -10.45
CA LYS A 307 -24.76 -24.93 -11.76
C LYS A 307 -25.76 -24.15 -12.62
N PRO A 308 -25.42 -23.74 -13.85
CA PRO A 308 -26.46 -23.31 -14.77
C PRO A 308 -27.45 -24.48 -14.86
N GLU A 309 -28.68 -24.25 -14.42
CA GLU A 309 -29.77 -25.18 -14.66
C GLU A 309 -29.84 -25.39 -16.17
N LEU A 310 -29.35 -26.55 -16.62
CA LEU A 310 -29.62 -27.01 -17.97
C LEU A 310 -31.15 -27.13 -18.06
N PRO A 311 -31.78 -26.54 -19.09
CA PRO A 311 -33.22 -26.66 -19.25
C PRO A 311 -33.61 -28.14 -19.23
N GLU A 312 -34.66 -28.48 -18.47
CA GLU A 312 -35.15 -29.86 -18.23
C GLU A 312 -35.43 -30.66 -19.51
N HIS A 313 -35.46 -30.01 -20.68
CA HIS A 313 -35.76 -30.61 -21.97
C HIS A 313 -34.63 -31.45 -22.60
N VAL A 314 -33.52 -31.71 -21.90
CA VAL A 314 -32.41 -32.56 -22.43
C VAL A 314 -32.19 -33.84 -21.60
N GLN A 315 -33.07 -34.16 -20.65
CA GLN A 315 -32.98 -35.41 -19.86
C GLN A 315 -33.88 -36.55 -20.35
N GLU A 316 -34.60 -36.37 -21.46
CA GLU A 316 -35.34 -37.44 -22.12
C GLU A 316 -34.88 -37.61 -23.58
N VAL A 317 -33.72 -38.25 -23.79
CA VAL A 317 -33.39 -39.03 -25.01
C VAL A 317 -32.54 -40.23 -24.62
#